data_AF-A0A8J3DC19-F1
#
_entry.id   AF-A0A8J3DC19-F1
#
_cell.length_a   1.000
_cell.length_b   1.000
_cell.length_c   1.000
_cell.angle_alpha   90.00
_cell.angle_beta   90.00
_cell.angle_gamma   90.00
#
_symmetry.space_group_name_H-M   'P 1'
#
loop_
_entity.id
_entity.type
_entity.pdbx_description
1 polymer ?
#
loop_
_entity_poly.entity_id
_entity_poly.type
_entity_poly.pdbx_seq_one_letter_code
_entity_poly.pdbx_strand_id
1 'polypeptide(L)'
;MKPISKYFLPLLLFTFLNGCKDHELGEDNMTKQNGLAISAEQAGFYSNPTASKGTMDMSYNKNTKKLEYTITYENLPSPLYNANIRIAPRGQSGPIFHSFTGQALVDLSKSGTTTGYLDIPAEREEELLNGLFYVYLNTEPNFRIAIRGQIEFYNLDRNVVKRGIVLTSQQEVPSLNTGAKGSADVLYNKNTKLLSYFISWENLAELPTGAHIHGVADRGMNAIVQHSFIDLIPKDRSGSFSNSVVVDGVKIKEAELLNGKYYFNIHNSIYPTGEIRGQIEF
;
A
#
# COMPACT_ATOMS: atom_id res chain seq x y z
N MET A 1 -80.89 2.65 26.86
CA MET A 1 -79.71 3.20 27.55
C MET A 1 -78.65 2.11 27.64
N LYS A 2 -77.45 2.34 27.09
CA LYS A 2 -76.35 1.36 26.99
C LYS A 2 -75.72 1.07 28.36
N PRO A 3 -75.35 -0.17 28.69
CA PRO A 3 -74.41 -0.46 29.77
C PRO A 3 -72.96 -0.47 29.24
N ILE A 4 -72.04 0.12 30.02
CA ILE A 4 -70.60 0.14 29.76
C ILE A 4 -70.00 -1.16 30.33
N SER A 5 -69.59 -2.05 29.42
CA SER A 5 -68.83 -3.27 29.72
C SER A 5 -67.34 -2.95 29.85
N LYS A 6 -66.77 -3.16 31.04
CA LYS A 6 -65.32 -3.14 31.27
C LYS A 6 -64.73 -4.42 30.69
N TYR A 7 -63.92 -4.30 29.62
CA TYR A 7 -63.15 -5.41 29.09
C TYR A 7 -61.77 -5.48 29.76
N PHE A 8 -61.52 -6.64 30.38
CA PHE A 8 -60.21 -7.15 30.78
C PHE A 8 -59.35 -7.34 29.51
N LEU A 9 -58.13 -6.80 29.50
CA LEU A 9 -57.15 -7.04 28.44
C LEU A 9 -56.08 -8.01 28.98
N PRO A 10 -55.80 -9.16 28.33
CA PRO A 10 -54.72 -10.03 28.76
C PRO A 10 -53.37 -9.48 28.26
N LEU A 11 -52.37 -9.51 29.13
CA LEU A 11 -50.99 -9.14 28.85
C LEU A 11 -50.36 -10.21 27.93
N LEU A 12 -50.21 -9.89 26.64
CA LEU A 12 -49.46 -10.73 25.70
C LEU A 12 -47.96 -10.56 25.99
N LEU A 13 -47.32 -11.62 26.51
CA LEU A 13 -45.88 -11.72 26.65
C LEU A 13 -45.26 -11.97 25.26
N PHE A 14 -44.78 -10.91 24.60
CA PHE A 14 -43.97 -11.04 23.38
C PHE A 14 -42.57 -11.52 23.77
N THR A 15 -42.32 -12.81 23.61
CA THR A 15 -40.95 -13.34 23.52
C THR A 15 -40.33 -12.83 22.22
N PHE A 16 -39.38 -11.90 22.31
CA PHE A 16 -38.49 -11.58 21.20
C PHE A 16 -37.61 -12.80 20.92
N LEU A 17 -38.02 -13.63 19.96
CA LEU A 17 -37.07 -14.46 19.22
C LEU A 17 -36.24 -13.50 18.38
N ASN A 18 -35.02 -13.18 18.84
CA ASN A 18 -34.01 -12.61 17.98
C ASN A 18 -33.79 -13.60 16.83
N GLY A 19 -34.31 -13.26 15.66
CA GLY A 19 -33.99 -13.95 14.42
C GLY A 19 -32.48 -13.93 14.26
N CYS A 20 -31.88 -15.11 14.39
CA CYS A 20 -30.55 -15.35 13.87
C CYS A 20 -30.68 -15.08 12.37
N LYS A 21 -30.13 -13.95 11.89
CA LYS A 21 -29.83 -13.82 10.48
C LYS A 21 -28.87 -14.96 10.20
N ASP A 22 -29.30 -15.90 9.37
CA ASP A 22 -28.38 -16.80 8.70
C ASP A 22 -27.40 -15.90 7.95
N HIS A 23 -26.24 -15.68 8.58
CA HIS A 23 -25.13 -14.99 7.97
C HIS A 23 -24.67 -15.93 6.87
N GLU A 24 -24.94 -15.60 5.61
CA GLU A 24 -24.31 -16.30 4.50
C GLU A 24 -22.80 -16.27 4.74
N LEU A 25 -22.22 -17.43 5.04
CA LEU A 25 -20.80 -17.61 5.38
C LEU A 25 -19.86 -17.33 4.20
N GLY A 26 -20.37 -16.76 3.10
CA GLY A 26 -19.70 -16.60 1.82
C GLY A 26 -18.97 -15.27 1.62
N GLU A 27 -19.53 -14.14 2.08
CA GLU A 27 -18.95 -12.82 1.74
C GLU A 27 -17.93 -12.30 2.76
N ASP A 28 -18.15 -12.51 4.07
CA ASP A 28 -17.25 -12.02 5.13
C ASP A 28 -15.84 -12.65 5.12
N ASN A 29 -15.71 -13.81 4.47
CA ASN A 29 -14.45 -14.56 4.37
C ASN A 29 -13.69 -14.27 3.08
N MET A 30 -14.26 -13.45 2.19
CA MET A 30 -13.66 -13.08 0.91
C MET A 30 -13.13 -11.65 0.99
N THR A 31 -11.88 -11.44 0.61
CA THR A 31 -11.34 -10.09 0.40
C THR A 31 -11.06 -9.90 -1.09
N LYS A 32 -11.66 -8.89 -1.71
CA LYS A 32 -11.54 -8.61 -3.16
C LYS A 32 -10.79 -7.30 -3.39
N GLN A 33 -10.00 -7.25 -4.46
CA GLN A 33 -9.35 -6.04 -4.94
C GLN A 33 -9.39 -6.04 -6.46
N ASN A 34 -9.96 -4.99 -7.04
CA ASN A 34 -10.05 -4.84 -8.50
C ASN A 34 -9.19 -3.67 -8.97
N GLY A 35 -8.67 -3.77 -10.18
CA GLY A 35 -7.94 -2.71 -10.87
C GLY A 35 -6.64 -2.29 -10.19
N LEU A 36 -6.00 -3.18 -9.45
CA LEU A 36 -4.73 -2.86 -8.79
C LEU A 36 -3.66 -2.56 -9.85
N ALA A 37 -3.11 -1.35 -9.84
CA ALA A 37 -2.15 -0.91 -10.84
C ALA A 37 -0.81 -1.65 -10.74
N ILE A 38 -0.33 -2.13 -11.89
CA ILE A 38 1.00 -2.70 -12.10
C ILE A 38 1.76 -1.73 -13.01
N SER A 39 2.84 -1.13 -12.52
CA SER A 39 3.57 -0.10 -13.27
C SER A 39 5.09 -0.17 -13.06
N ALA A 40 5.82 0.49 -13.95
CA ALA A 40 7.29 0.61 -13.84
C ALA A 40 7.72 1.42 -12.61
N GLU A 41 6.90 2.37 -12.15
CA GLU A 41 7.17 3.22 -10.99
C GLU A 41 7.31 2.41 -9.69
N GLN A 42 6.57 1.31 -9.58
CA GLN A 42 6.64 0.45 -8.40
C GLN A 42 7.82 -0.53 -8.41
N ALA A 43 8.54 -0.65 -9.54
CA ALA A 43 9.56 -1.68 -9.79
C ALA A 43 10.96 -1.36 -9.21
N GLY A 44 11.20 -0.16 -8.69
CA GLY A 44 12.51 0.23 -8.13
C GLY A 44 13.61 0.41 -9.19
N PHE A 45 14.86 0.03 -8.87
CA PHE A 45 16.12 0.27 -9.60
C PHE A 45 16.22 -0.25 -11.07
N TYR A 46 15.11 -0.59 -11.70
CA TYR A 46 15.02 -0.97 -13.12
C TYR A 46 13.81 -0.32 -13.83
N SER A 47 13.42 0.87 -13.39
CA SER A 47 12.36 1.64 -14.04
C SER A 47 12.86 2.30 -15.33
N ASN A 48 12.24 1.98 -16.46
CA ASN A 48 12.29 2.80 -17.67
C ASN A 48 10.85 3.28 -17.93
N PRO A 49 10.58 4.58 -18.18
CA PRO A 49 9.23 5.09 -18.40
C PRO A 49 8.74 4.64 -19.78
N THR A 50 8.37 3.37 -19.87
CA THR A 50 7.64 2.82 -21.01
C THR A 50 6.15 3.00 -20.74
N ALA A 51 5.34 3.16 -21.78
CA ALA A 51 3.87 3.15 -21.68
C ALA A 51 3.29 1.79 -21.21
N SER A 52 4.15 0.89 -20.74
CA SER A 52 3.79 -0.41 -20.19
C SER A 52 3.00 -0.22 -18.91
N LYS A 53 1.82 -0.82 -18.89
CA LYS A 53 0.89 -0.77 -17.77
C LYS A 53 0.27 -2.15 -17.58
N GLY A 54 -0.18 -2.43 -16.38
CA GLY A 54 -1.03 -3.57 -16.11
C GLY A 54 -1.98 -3.30 -14.97
N THR A 55 -2.96 -4.19 -14.85
CA THR A 55 -3.93 -4.21 -13.77
C THR A 55 -4.05 -5.62 -13.24
N MET A 56 -4.34 -5.75 -11.94
CA MET A 56 -4.69 -7.02 -11.32
C MET A 56 -6.04 -6.90 -10.63
N ASP A 57 -6.93 -7.83 -10.96
CA ASP A 57 -8.11 -8.15 -10.17
C ASP A 57 -7.81 -9.41 -9.37
N MET A 58 -8.26 -9.48 -8.12
CA MET A 58 -8.01 -10.62 -7.27
C MET A 58 -9.04 -10.78 -6.16
N SER A 59 -9.20 -12.02 -5.71
CA SER A 59 -10.02 -12.36 -4.56
C SER A 59 -9.34 -13.41 -3.70
N TYR A 60 -9.25 -13.17 -2.39
CA TYR A 60 -8.71 -14.11 -1.42
C TYR A 60 -9.80 -14.64 -0.51
N ASN A 61 -9.94 -15.96 -0.46
CA ASN A 61 -10.83 -16.64 0.46
C ASN A 61 -10.04 -17.10 1.70
N LYS A 62 -10.34 -16.54 2.87
CA LYS A 62 -9.66 -16.88 4.13
C LYS A 62 -9.94 -18.30 4.61
N ASN A 63 -11.02 -18.94 4.18
CA ASN A 63 -11.36 -20.31 4.61
C ASN A 63 -10.65 -21.34 3.75
N THR A 64 -10.75 -21.20 2.42
CA THR A 64 -10.09 -22.12 1.49
C THR A 64 -8.61 -21.79 1.29
N LYS A 65 -8.17 -20.64 1.79
CA LYS A 65 -6.82 -20.08 1.60
C LYS A 65 -6.46 -19.90 0.12
N LYS A 66 -7.45 -19.69 -0.73
CA LYS A 66 -7.28 -19.59 -2.18
C LYS A 66 -7.28 -18.13 -2.61
N LEU A 67 -6.23 -17.73 -3.33
CA LEU A 67 -6.13 -16.44 -4.02
C LEU A 67 -6.41 -16.63 -5.50
N GLU A 68 -7.55 -16.14 -5.97
CA GLU A 68 -7.92 -16.09 -7.39
C GLU A 68 -7.48 -14.77 -7.99
N TYR A 69 -7.00 -14.76 -9.23
CA TYR A 69 -6.47 -13.57 -9.87
C TYR A 69 -6.80 -13.49 -11.36
N THR A 70 -6.84 -12.26 -11.86
CA THR A 70 -6.76 -11.90 -13.27
C THR A 70 -5.75 -10.77 -13.41
N ILE A 71 -4.70 -10.98 -14.20
CA ILE A 71 -3.67 -10.00 -14.50
C ILE A 71 -3.78 -9.62 -15.96
N THR A 72 -3.92 -8.33 -16.23
CA THR A 72 -3.89 -7.76 -17.59
C THR A 72 -2.67 -6.86 -17.72
N TYR A 73 -1.99 -6.91 -18.85
CA TYR A 73 -0.86 -6.02 -19.16
C TYR A 73 -0.92 -5.59 -20.61
N GLU A 74 -0.39 -4.40 -20.87
CA GLU A 74 -0.41 -3.79 -22.18
C GLU A 74 0.90 -3.07 -22.46
N ASN A 75 1.28 -3.03 -23.73
CA ASN A 75 2.37 -2.21 -24.26
C ASN A 75 3.72 -2.53 -23.63
N LEU A 76 4.00 -3.80 -23.33
CA LEU A 76 5.34 -4.24 -22.96
C LEU A 76 6.31 -3.96 -24.13
N PRO A 77 7.55 -3.51 -23.86
CA PRO A 77 8.51 -3.14 -24.92
C PRO A 77 8.91 -4.34 -25.78
N SER A 78 8.94 -5.53 -25.18
CA SER A 78 9.20 -6.82 -25.80
C SER A 78 8.24 -7.88 -25.25
N PRO A 79 8.10 -9.04 -25.92
CA PRO A 79 7.34 -10.18 -25.40
C PRO A 79 7.60 -10.46 -23.91
N LEU A 80 6.55 -10.83 -23.20
CA LEU A 80 6.63 -11.21 -21.80
C LEU A 80 7.52 -12.45 -21.67
N TYR A 81 8.56 -12.36 -20.83
CA TYR A 81 9.52 -13.44 -20.63
C TYR A 81 9.20 -14.23 -19.36
N ASN A 82 8.91 -13.52 -18.26
CA ASN A 82 8.49 -14.15 -17.01
C ASN A 82 7.45 -13.27 -16.33
N ALA A 83 6.42 -13.93 -15.79
CA ALA A 83 5.53 -13.34 -14.82
C ALA A 83 5.57 -14.20 -13.56
N ASN A 84 5.69 -13.56 -12.41
CA ASN A 84 5.70 -14.25 -11.11
C ASN A 84 5.05 -13.39 -10.02
N ILE A 85 4.62 -14.08 -8.96
CA ILE A 85 4.34 -13.47 -7.66
C ILE A 85 5.57 -13.69 -6.77
N ARG A 86 5.98 -12.62 -6.11
CA ARG A 86 7.13 -12.57 -5.20
C ARG A 86 6.72 -11.99 -3.85
N ILE A 87 7.59 -12.18 -2.85
CA ILE A 87 7.35 -11.71 -1.47
C ILE A 87 8.47 -10.74 -1.08
N ALA A 88 8.16 -9.45 -1.07
CA ALA A 88 8.99 -8.41 -0.46
C ALA A 88 8.18 -7.10 -0.32
N PRO A 89 8.58 -6.22 0.61
CA PRO A 89 8.05 -4.86 0.68
C PRO A 89 8.13 -4.12 -0.67
N ARG A 90 7.32 -3.07 -0.82
CA ARG A 90 7.28 -2.23 -2.02
C ARG A 90 8.68 -1.77 -2.43
N GLY A 91 9.01 -1.78 -3.72
CA GLY A 91 10.33 -1.34 -4.23
C GLY A 91 11.51 -2.28 -3.91
N GLN A 92 11.33 -3.34 -3.12
CA GLN A 92 12.36 -4.33 -2.84
C GLN A 92 12.17 -5.59 -3.69
N SER A 93 13.27 -6.26 -4.01
CA SER A 93 13.27 -7.54 -4.72
C SER A 93 13.20 -8.70 -3.73
N GLY A 94 12.19 -9.57 -3.88
CA GLY A 94 11.98 -10.75 -3.05
C GLY A 94 12.13 -12.08 -3.79
N PRO A 95 12.16 -13.21 -3.05
CA PRO A 95 12.10 -14.54 -3.64
C PRO A 95 10.81 -14.75 -4.44
N ILE A 96 10.88 -15.62 -5.46
CA ILE A 96 9.72 -16.09 -6.23
C ILE A 96 8.88 -17.00 -5.33
N PHE A 97 7.62 -16.63 -5.16
CA PHE A 97 6.62 -17.46 -4.49
C PHE A 97 5.86 -18.32 -5.51
N HIS A 98 5.49 -17.74 -6.65
CA HIS A 98 4.79 -18.44 -7.71
C HIS A 98 5.24 -17.96 -9.09
N SER A 99 5.47 -18.87 -10.02
CA SER A 99 5.87 -18.57 -11.40
C SER A 99 4.76 -18.95 -12.36
N PHE A 100 4.37 -18.01 -13.22
CA PHE A 100 3.34 -18.25 -14.24
C PHE A 100 3.94 -18.82 -15.55
N THR A 101 5.25 -18.66 -15.77
CA THR A 101 5.94 -19.13 -16.99
C THR A 101 6.00 -20.66 -17.06
N GLY A 102 5.68 -21.23 -18.22
CA GLY A 102 5.66 -22.69 -18.44
C GLY A 102 4.28 -23.33 -18.23
N GLN A 103 3.29 -22.56 -17.78
CA GLN A 103 1.87 -22.94 -17.82
C GLN A 103 1.23 -22.38 -19.09
N ALA A 104 0.26 -23.10 -19.66
CA ALA A 104 -0.50 -22.68 -20.85
C ALA A 104 -1.39 -21.42 -20.65
N LEU A 105 -1.22 -20.71 -19.53
CA LEU A 105 -2.10 -19.66 -19.03
C LEU A 105 -1.56 -18.24 -19.23
N VAL A 106 -0.35 -18.06 -19.78
CA VAL A 106 0.27 -16.74 -19.96
C VAL A 106 0.45 -16.43 -21.44
N ASP A 107 -0.13 -15.33 -21.89
CA ASP A 107 0.12 -14.82 -23.24
C ASP A 107 1.53 -14.21 -23.32
N LEU A 108 2.45 -14.86 -24.01
CA LEU A 108 3.83 -14.35 -24.13
C LEU A 108 3.94 -13.11 -25.04
N SER A 109 2.83 -12.56 -25.53
CA SER A 109 2.82 -11.33 -26.31
C SER A 109 3.19 -10.08 -25.48
N LYS A 110 3.19 -8.92 -26.14
CA LYS A 110 3.44 -7.61 -25.50
C LYS A 110 2.24 -7.09 -24.70
N SER A 111 1.05 -7.68 -24.89
CA SER A 111 -0.18 -7.28 -24.23
C SER A 111 -1.08 -8.50 -24.07
N GLY A 112 -1.49 -8.84 -22.85
CA GLY A 112 -2.21 -10.08 -22.62
C GLY A 112 -3.00 -10.08 -21.33
N THR A 113 -3.67 -11.19 -21.10
CA THR A 113 -4.41 -11.46 -19.87
C THR A 113 -4.11 -12.87 -19.41
N THR A 114 -3.86 -13.04 -18.12
CA THR A 114 -3.73 -14.34 -17.47
C THR A 114 -4.66 -14.39 -16.26
N THR A 115 -5.34 -15.51 -16.08
CA THR A 115 -6.22 -15.76 -14.93
C THR A 115 -5.88 -17.10 -14.32
N GLY A 116 -6.12 -17.23 -13.02
CA GLY A 116 -5.85 -18.46 -12.32
C GLY A 116 -6.09 -18.32 -10.83
N TYR A 117 -5.51 -19.26 -10.10
CA TYR A 117 -5.54 -19.25 -8.65
C TYR A 117 -4.26 -19.81 -8.08
N LEU A 118 -4.00 -19.48 -6.83
CA LEU A 118 -2.93 -20.06 -6.04
C LEU A 118 -3.41 -20.34 -4.62
N ASP A 119 -2.86 -21.38 -4.01
CA ASP A 119 -3.06 -21.67 -2.60
C ASP A 119 -2.06 -20.86 -1.78
N ILE A 120 -2.55 -20.15 -0.76
CA ILE A 120 -1.76 -19.39 0.20
C ILE A 120 -1.59 -20.27 1.44
N PRO A 121 -0.40 -20.82 1.72
CA PRO A 121 -0.17 -21.55 2.95
C PRO A 121 -0.48 -20.68 4.17
N ALA A 122 -1.00 -21.27 5.24
CA ALA A 122 -1.45 -20.52 6.42
C ALA A 122 -0.32 -19.67 7.02
N GLU A 123 0.91 -20.15 6.97
CA GLU A 123 2.11 -19.45 7.44
C GLU A 123 2.50 -18.22 6.59
N ARG A 124 1.93 -18.07 5.39
CA ARG A 124 2.16 -16.94 4.47
C ARG A 124 0.97 -15.99 4.39
N GLU A 125 -0.17 -16.32 5.01
CA GLU A 125 -1.39 -15.51 4.96
C GLU A 125 -1.15 -14.11 5.52
N GLU A 126 -0.40 -13.98 6.62
CA GLU A 126 -0.09 -12.68 7.20
C GLU A 126 0.75 -11.81 6.26
N GLU A 127 1.71 -12.38 5.56
CA GLU A 127 2.52 -11.66 4.57
C GLU A 127 1.67 -11.17 3.38
N LEU A 128 0.71 -11.97 2.93
CA LEU A 128 -0.27 -11.57 1.92
C LEU A 128 -1.14 -10.40 2.41
N LEU A 129 -1.71 -10.53 3.61
CA LEU A 129 -2.59 -9.52 4.20
C LEU A 129 -1.86 -8.22 4.57
N ASN A 130 -0.55 -8.29 4.84
CA ASN A 130 0.33 -7.13 5.05
C ASN A 130 0.88 -6.53 3.76
N GLY A 131 0.45 -7.04 2.61
CA GLY A 131 0.82 -6.50 1.32
C GLY A 131 2.29 -6.71 0.97
N LEU A 132 2.91 -7.80 1.43
CA LEU A 132 4.29 -8.16 1.03
C LEU A 132 4.34 -8.90 -0.31
N PHE A 133 3.20 -9.41 -0.77
CA PHE A 133 3.11 -10.08 -2.06
C PHE A 133 3.10 -9.03 -3.17
N TYR A 134 3.76 -9.31 -4.30
CA TYR A 134 3.69 -8.45 -5.47
C TYR A 134 3.76 -9.25 -6.75
N VAL A 135 3.03 -8.81 -7.77
CA VAL A 135 3.19 -9.29 -9.14
C VAL A 135 4.37 -8.58 -9.78
N TYR A 136 5.18 -9.36 -10.48
CA TYR A 136 6.32 -8.89 -11.24
C TYR A 136 6.30 -9.51 -12.62
N LEU A 137 6.18 -8.66 -13.63
CA LEU A 137 6.25 -9.04 -15.04
C LEU A 137 7.53 -8.46 -15.62
N ASN A 138 8.36 -9.29 -16.25
CA ASN A 138 9.54 -8.83 -16.95
C ASN A 138 9.57 -9.31 -18.40
N THR A 139 10.20 -8.50 -19.24
CA THR A 139 10.43 -8.84 -20.63
C THR A 139 11.83 -9.41 -20.83
N GLU A 140 12.12 -9.90 -22.04
CA GLU A 140 13.37 -10.54 -22.49
C GLU A 140 14.64 -10.18 -21.66
N PRO A 141 15.50 -11.17 -21.29
CA PRO A 141 16.60 -11.01 -20.32
C PRO A 141 17.56 -9.85 -20.60
N ASN A 142 17.71 -9.46 -21.87
CA ASN A 142 18.64 -8.44 -22.32
C ASN A 142 18.15 -7.01 -22.10
N PHE A 143 16.87 -6.79 -21.78
CA PHE A 143 16.30 -5.44 -21.63
C PHE A 143 15.91 -5.08 -20.19
N ARG A 144 15.82 -6.06 -19.26
CA ARG A 144 15.51 -5.86 -17.82
C ARG A 144 14.43 -4.81 -17.55
N ILE A 145 13.37 -4.76 -18.36
CA ILE A 145 12.21 -3.91 -18.09
C ILE A 145 11.19 -4.76 -17.34
N ALA A 146 10.68 -4.20 -16.25
CA ALA A 146 9.64 -4.84 -15.47
C ALA A 146 8.57 -3.86 -15.04
N ILE A 147 7.33 -4.34 -15.00
CA ILE A 147 6.23 -3.69 -14.30
C ILE A 147 5.95 -4.47 -13.02
N ARG A 148 5.67 -3.74 -11.94
CA ARG A 148 5.44 -4.29 -10.60
C ARG A 148 4.12 -3.77 -10.05
N GLY A 149 3.38 -4.64 -9.38
CA GLY A 149 2.13 -4.31 -8.69
C GLY A 149 2.12 -4.94 -7.31
N GLN A 150 2.15 -4.15 -6.24
CA GLN A 150 2.03 -4.68 -4.88
C GLN A 150 0.63 -5.23 -4.66
N ILE A 151 0.50 -6.50 -4.28
CA ILE A 151 -0.78 -7.12 -3.93
C ILE A 151 -1.17 -6.60 -2.55
N GLU A 152 -2.12 -5.68 -2.52
CA GLU A 152 -2.65 -5.10 -1.29
C GLU A 152 -4.17 -5.30 -1.29
N PHE A 153 -4.67 -6.06 -0.32
CA PHE A 153 -6.10 -6.11 -0.04
C PHE A 153 -6.48 -4.86 0.74
N TYR A 154 -6.99 -3.84 0.06
CA TYR A 154 -7.56 -2.69 0.75
C TYR A 154 -8.90 -3.06 1.36
N ASN A 155 -8.85 -3.67 2.54
CA ASN A 155 -9.98 -3.54 3.44
C ASN A 155 -9.90 -2.11 4.01
N LEU A 156 -10.67 -1.17 3.46
CA LEU A 156 -10.65 0.24 3.85
C LEU A 156 -10.95 0.45 5.35
N ASP A 157 -11.63 -0.50 6.01
CA ASP A 157 -11.88 -0.41 7.45
C ASP A 157 -10.58 -0.60 8.25
N ARG A 158 -9.65 -1.42 7.73
CA ARG A 158 -8.40 -1.83 8.39
C ARG A 158 -7.14 -1.17 7.84
N ASN A 159 -7.12 -0.85 6.54
CA ASN A 159 -6.00 -0.22 5.86
C ASN A 159 -6.40 1.18 5.42
N VAL A 160 -5.58 2.17 5.76
CA VAL A 160 -5.72 3.54 5.28
C VAL A 160 -4.54 3.83 4.37
N VAL A 161 -4.81 4.38 3.19
CA VAL A 161 -3.80 4.50 2.12
C VAL A 161 -3.84 5.89 1.54
N LYS A 162 -2.67 6.51 1.41
CA LYS A 162 -2.50 7.73 0.63
C LYS A 162 -1.39 7.52 -0.38
N ARG A 163 -1.64 7.88 -1.62
CA ARG A 163 -0.64 7.90 -2.70
C ARG A 163 -0.36 9.31 -3.16
N GLY A 164 0.86 9.54 -3.64
CA GLY A 164 1.26 10.80 -4.23
C GLY A 164 1.28 11.97 -3.23
N ILE A 165 1.65 11.72 -1.97
CA ILE A 165 1.95 12.81 -1.03
C ILE A 165 3.12 13.58 -1.62
N VAL A 166 2.88 14.84 -2.00
CA VAL A 166 3.92 15.66 -2.61
C VAL A 166 4.86 16.18 -1.52
N LEU A 167 6.17 15.96 -1.69
CA LEU A 167 7.21 16.56 -0.85
C LEU A 167 7.85 17.73 -1.60
N THR A 168 7.85 18.92 -1.00
CA THR A 168 8.40 20.13 -1.64
C THR A 168 9.19 20.99 -0.65
N SER A 169 10.06 21.84 -1.19
CA SER A 169 10.81 22.83 -0.42
C SER A 169 9.93 23.96 0.11
N GLN A 170 8.79 24.23 -0.53
CA GLN A 170 7.82 25.23 -0.07
C GLN A 170 7.02 24.78 1.17
N GLN A 171 7.03 23.48 1.47
CA GLN A 171 6.39 22.96 2.69
C GLN A 171 7.29 23.05 3.92
N GLU A 172 8.59 23.34 3.76
CA GLU A 172 9.49 23.58 4.87
C GLU A 172 9.09 24.81 5.70
N VAL A 173 9.57 24.87 6.93
CA VAL A 173 9.30 25.98 7.84
C VAL A 173 10.63 26.46 8.45
N PRO A 174 11.20 27.58 7.95
CA PRO A 174 10.65 28.48 6.93
C PRO A 174 10.65 27.87 5.52
N SER A 175 9.74 28.36 4.66
CA SER A 175 9.63 27.91 3.27
C SER A 175 10.92 28.19 2.50
N LEU A 176 11.33 27.23 1.67
CA LEU A 176 12.48 27.33 0.78
C LEU A 176 12.02 27.37 -0.69
N ASN A 177 12.95 27.75 -1.58
CA ASN A 177 12.76 27.73 -3.02
C ASN A 177 13.94 27.00 -3.68
N THR A 178 13.92 25.67 -3.62
CA THR A 178 14.91 24.81 -4.29
C THR A 178 14.26 24.02 -5.42
N GLY A 179 15.07 23.44 -6.31
CA GLY A 179 14.60 22.52 -7.34
C GLY A 179 14.29 21.11 -6.84
N ALA A 180 14.52 20.83 -5.55
CA ALA A 180 14.27 19.53 -4.95
C ALA A 180 12.77 19.27 -4.83
N LYS A 181 12.39 18.03 -5.09
CA LYS A 181 11.01 17.55 -4.99
C LYS A 181 11.00 16.08 -4.62
N GLY A 182 9.87 15.61 -4.11
CA GLY A 182 9.67 14.19 -3.85
C GLY A 182 8.19 13.81 -3.85
N SER A 183 7.96 12.51 -3.71
CA SER A 183 6.63 11.94 -3.54
C SER A 183 6.69 10.82 -2.51
N ALA A 184 5.62 10.60 -1.77
CA ALA A 184 5.47 9.46 -0.90
C ALA A 184 4.11 8.77 -1.06
N ASP A 185 4.14 7.45 -1.03
CA ASP A 185 2.97 6.60 -0.84
C ASP A 185 3.03 5.99 0.56
N VAL A 186 1.92 6.01 1.28
CA VAL A 186 1.80 5.47 2.64
C VAL A 186 0.61 4.53 2.75
N LEU A 187 0.80 3.46 3.51
CA LEU A 187 -0.23 2.52 3.93
C LEU A 187 -0.11 2.33 5.43
N TYR A 188 -1.20 2.58 6.14
CA TYR A 188 -1.31 2.25 7.56
C TYR A 188 -2.29 1.10 7.77
N ASN A 189 -1.79 0.00 8.34
CA ASN A 189 -2.59 -1.14 8.74
C ASN A 189 -2.94 -1.05 10.23
N LYS A 190 -4.22 -0.82 10.55
CA LYS A 190 -4.73 -0.67 11.92
C LYS A 190 -4.65 -1.96 12.74
N ASN A 191 -4.53 -3.13 12.12
CA ASN A 191 -4.39 -4.40 12.83
C ASN A 191 -2.93 -4.64 13.25
N THR A 192 -2.01 -4.62 12.28
CA THR A 192 -0.59 -4.88 12.55
C THR A 192 0.14 -3.67 13.11
N LYS A 193 -0.52 -2.51 13.10
CA LYS A 193 0.03 -1.21 13.50
C LYS A 193 1.26 -0.83 12.66
N LEU A 194 1.40 -1.34 11.44
CA LEU A 194 2.50 -0.97 10.55
C LEU A 194 2.11 0.21 9.66
N LEU A 195 2.90 1.28 9.71
CA LEU A 195 2.91 2.36 8.73
C LEU A 195 4.02 2.05 7.72
N SER A 196 3.64 1.53 6.57
CA SER A 196 4.50 1.27 5.43
C SER A 196 4.56 2.50 4.52
N TYR A 197 5.74 2.82 4.02
CA TYR A 197 5.92 3.95 3.13
C TYR A 197 6.94 3.67 2.02
N PHE A 198 6.67 4.25 0.86
CA PHE A 198 7.61 4.37 -0.26
C PHE A 198 7.80 5.85 -0.52
N ILE A 199 9.04 6.31 -0.51
CA ILE A 199 9.42 7.71 -0.75
C ILE A 199 10.39 7.79 -1.92
N SER A 200 10.18 8.74 -2.82
CA SER A 200 11.12 9.12 -3.86
C SER A 200 11.46 10.59 -3.78
N TRP A 201 12.69 10.93 -4.17
CA TRP A 201 13.16 12.31 -4.21
C TRP A 201 14.04 12.54 -5.43
N GLU A 202 14.08 13.79 -5.87
CA GLU A 202 14.88 14.24 -6.99
C GLU A 202 15.52 15.59 -6.67
N ASN A 203 16.74 15.79 -7.16
CA ASN A 203 17.43 17.08 -7.19
C ASN A 203 17.62 17.75 -5.83
N LEU A 204 17.88 16.97 -4.76
CA LEU A 204 18.39 17.54 -3.51
C LEU A 204 19.65 18.36 -3.80
N ALA A 205 19.87 19.46 -3.08
CA ALA A 205 21.04 20.30 -3.29
C ALA A 205 22.34 19.55 -2.98
N GLU A 206 22.35 18.80 -1.88
CA GLU A 206 23.45 17.93 -1.44
C GLU A 206 22.97 16.54 -1.04
N LEU A 207 23.92 15.63 -0.81
CA LEU A 207 23.62 14.27 -0.33
C LEU A 207 22.83 14.32 0.98
N PRO A 208 21.81 13.45 1.16
CA PRO A 208 20.97 13.49 2.35
C PRO A 208 21.77 13.14 3.60
N THR A 209 21.69 14.01 4.61
CA THR A 209 22.26 13.81 5.96
C THR A 209 21.19 13.50 7.00
N GLY A 210 19.90 13.62 6.65
CA GLY A 210 18.81 13.09 7.45
C GLY A 210 17.53 12.89 6.65
N ALA A 211 16.75 11.91 7.10
CA ALA A 211 15.51 11.51 6.48
C ALA A 211 14.63 10.90 7.59
N HIS A 212 13.54 11.60 7.91
CA HIS A 212 12.78 11.39 9.14
C HIS A 212 11.27 11.45 8.93
N ILE A 213 10.55 10.81 9.85
CA ILE A 213 9.16 11.13 10.16
C ILE A 213 9.18 12.00 11.42
N HIS A 214 8.65 13.21 11.30
CA HIS A 214 8.47 14.14 12.41
C HIS A 214 7.00 14.16 12.86
N GLY A 215 6.78 14.54 14.12
CA GLY A 215 5.44 14.71 14.70
C GLY A 215 5.52 14.89 16.22
N VAL A 216 4.42 15.19 16.91
CA VAL A 216 3.08 15.51 16.42
C VAL A 216 3.02 17.00 16.07
N ALA A 217 2.63 17.36 14.84
CA ALA A 217 2.49 18.74 14.41
C ALA A 217 1.42 18.91 13.32
N ASP A 218 0.70 20.03 13.42
CA ASP A 218 -0.11 20.56 12.33
C ASP A 218 0.73 20.90 11.10
N ARG A 219 0.05 20.95 9.95
CA ARG A 219 0.66 21.40 8.69
C ARG A 219 1.22 22.82 8.88
N GLY A 220 2.48 23.02 8.47
CA GLY A 220 3.18 24.30 8.63
C GLY A 220 3.81 24.51 10.02
N MET A 221 3.77 23.51 10.92
CA MET A 221 4.47 23.55 12.21
C MET A 221 5.63 22.55 12.24
N ASN A 222 6.71 22.88 12.93
CA ASN A 222 7.85 22.00 13.15
C ASN A 222 7.61 21.10 14.37
N ALA A 223 8.14 19.87 14.32
CA ALA A 223 8.12 18.93 15.43
C ALA A 223 9.45 18.18 15.58
N ILE A 224 9.59 17.44 16.68
CA ILE A 224 10.74 16.56 16.91
C ILE A 224 10.70 15.33 15.98
N VAL A 225 11.85 14.68 15.84
CA VAL A 225 11.98 13.40 15.11
C VAL A 225 11.29 12.29 15.89
N GLN A 226 10.41 11.55 15.23
CA GLN A 226 9.74 10.37 15.81
C GLN A 226 10.31 9.07 15.25
N HIS A 227 10.70 9.07 13.97
CA HIS A 227 11.36 7.94 13.34
C HIS A 227 12.46 8.44 12.41
N SER A 228 13.65 7.84 12.51
CA SER A 228 14.76 8.11 11.60
C SER A 228 15.01 6.89 10.74
N PHE A 229 15.20 7.13 9.44
CA PHE A 229 15.51 6.10 8.46
C PHE A 229 16.70 6.49 7.57
N ILE A 230 17.48 7.50 7.98
CA ILE A 230 18.62 8.00 7.22
C ILE A 230 19.68 6.93 6.94
N ASP A 231 19.94 6.01 7.88
CA ASP A 231 20.97 4.97 7.72
C ASP A 231 20.58 3.88 6.71
N LEU A 232 19.33 3.88 6.27
CA LEU A 232 18.77 2.87 5.38
C LEU A 232 18.59 3.36 3.94
N ILE A 233 18.57 4.68 3.71
CA ILE A 233 18.34 5.24 2.38
C ILE A 233 19.61 5.31 1.54
N PRO A 234 19.50 5.21 0.20
CA PRO A 234 20.55 5.64 -0.72
C PRO A 234 21.05 7.05 -0.42
N LYS A 235 22.36 7.25 -0.43
CA LYS A 235 23.00 8.55 -0.20
C LYS A 235 23.21 9.29 -1.51
N ASP A 236 22.11 9.48 -2.25
CA ASP A 236 22.10 10.10 -3.57
C ASP A 236 21.19 11.33 -3.59
N ARG A 237 21.49 12.28 -4.48
CA ARG A 237 20.68 13.51 -4.66
C ARG A 237 19.30 13.23 -5.26
N SER A 238 19.14 12.08 -5.91
CA SER A 238 17.88 11.56 -6.42
C SER A 238 17.83 10.06 -6.13
N GLY A 239 16.71 9.57 -5.62
CA GLY A 239 16.61 8.18 -5.20
C GLY A 239 15.20 7.80 -4.78
N SER A 240 15.06 6.54 -4.38
CA SER A 240 13.83 6.04 -3.77
C SER A 240 14.16 5.05 -2.66
N PHE A 241 13.25 4.94 -1.71
CA PHE A 241 13.39 4.07 -0.55
C PHE A 241 12.04 3.61 -0.05
N SER A 242 11.99 2.40 0.51
CA SER A 242 10.81 1.86 1.16
C SER A 242 11.15 1.22 2.48
N ASN A 243 10.27 1.43 3.46
CA ASN A 243 10.35 0.77 4.74
C ASN A 243 8.98 0.77 5.42
N SER A 244 8.93 0.23 6.63
CA SER A 244 7.80 0.36 7.53
C SER A 244 8.28 0.72 8.93
N VAL A 245 7.40 1.36 9.69
CA VAL A 245 7.60 1.64 11.11
C VAL A 245 6.35 1.23 11.87
N VAL A 246 6.54 0.72 13.09
CA VAL A 246 5.44 0.39 13.99
C VAL A 246 4.86 1.68 14.57
N VAL A 247 3.55 1.82 14.49
CA VAL A 247 2.73 2.79 15.23
C VAL A 247 2.59 2.28 16.66
N ASP A 248 3.62 2.59 17.46
CA ASP A 248 3.85 2.06 18.80
C ASP A 248 2.96 2.67 19.89
N GLY A 249 2.20 3.72 19.57
CA GLY A 249 1.39 4.46 20.53
C GLY A 249 2.19 5.40 21.43
N VAL A 250 3.51 5.49 21.25
CA VAL A 250 4.43 6.32 22.03
C VAL A 250 5.02 7.42 21.14
N LYS A 251 5.82 7.04 20.15
CA LYS A 251 6.44 7.94 19.18
C LYS A 251 5.49 8.26 18.03
N ILE A 252 4.84 7.21 17.51
CA ILE A 252 3.82 7.36 16.47
C ILE A 252 2.51 6.84 17.05
N LYS A 253 1.59 7.77 17.27
CA LYS A 253 0.26 7.54 17.85
C LYS A 253 -0.77 7.41 16.73
N GLU A 254 -1.57 6.36 16.77
CA GLU A 254 -2.58 6.07 15.75
C GLU A 254 -3.55 7.24 15.53
N ALA A 255 -4.11 7.80 16.61
CA ALA A 255 -5.05 8.92 16.50
C ALA A 255 -4.42 10.14 15.81
N GLU A 256 -3.18 10.48 16.16
CA GLU A 256 -2.46 11.62 15.56
C GLU A 256 -2.04 11.34 14.11
N LEU A 257 -1.75 10.08 13.78
CA LEU A 257 -1.41 9.65 12.43
C LEU A 257 -2.61 9.79 11.52
N LEU A 258 -3.77 9.32 11.98
CA LEU A 258 -5.04 9.43 11.26
C LEU A 258 -5.53 10.90 11.16
N ASN A 259 -5.15 11.76 12.10
CA ASN A 259 -5.41 13.21 12.06
C ASN A 259 -4.36 14.00 11.27
N GLY A 260 -3.45 13.32 10.58
CA GLY A 260 -2.51 13.94 9.67
C GLY A 260 -1.40 14.75 10.35
N LYS A 261 -0.97 14.37 11.56
CA LYS A 261 -0.03 15.17 12.38
C LYS A 261 1.44 14.77 12.25
N TYR A 262 1.77 13.95 11.26
CA TYR A 262 3.16 13.55 10.98
C TYR A 262 3.55 13.97 9.57
N TYR A 263 4.85 14.17 9.35
CA TYR A 263 5.37 14.53 8.04
C TYR A 263 6.71 13.89 7.76
N PHE A 264 6.97 13.58 6.49
CA PHE A 264 8.31 13.25 6.01
C PHE A 264 9.13 14.52 5.87
N ASN A 265 10.42 14.43 6.19
CA ASN A 265 11.38 15.49 5.98
C ASN A 265 12.73 14.88 5.57
N ILE A 266 13.34 15.41 4.51
CA ILE A 266 14.70 15.06 4.09
C ILE A 266 15.55 16.33 4.14
N HIS A 267 16.73 16.23 4.75
CA HIS A 267 17.69 17.32 4.89
C HIS A 267 19.10 16.92 4.50
N ASN A 268 19.93 17.93 4.27
CA ASN A 268 21.34 17.79 3.93
C ASN A 268 22.17 18.88 4.63
N SER A 269 23.46 18.91 4.36
CA SER A 269 24.40 19.87 4.96
C SER A 269 24.10 21.33 4.64
N ILE A 270 23.45 21.63 3.51
CA ILE A 270 23.04 23.00 3.14
C ILE A 270 21.74 23.40 3.85
N TYR A 271 20.80 22.46 3.95
CA TYR A 271 19.49 22.68 4.56
C TYR A 271 19.29 21.77 5.78
N PRO A 272 20.03 21.98 6.89
CA PRO A 272 20.08 21.04 8.02
C PRO A 272 18.76 20.89 8.77
N THR A 273 17.81 21.80 8.57
CA THR A 273 16.46 21.76 9.17
C THR A 273 15.42 21.11 8.25
N GLY A 274 15.77 20.79 7.00
CA GLY A 274 14.83 20.30 5.99
C GLY A 274 15.04 20.98 4.63
N GLU A 275 15.15 20.19 3.56
CA GLU A 275 15.06 20.68 2.17
C GLU A 275 13.70 20.37 1.53
N ILE A 276 13.13 19.18 1.79
CA ILE A 276 11.80 18.80 1.29
C ILE A 276 10.94 18.17 2.40
N ARG A 277 9.68 18.60 2.47
CA ARG A 277 8.68 18.15 3.43
C ARG A 277 7.38 17.75 2.76
N GLY A 278 6.73 16.72 3.30
CA GLY A 278 5.38 16.31 2.90
C GLY A 278 4.58 15.77 4.08
N GLN A 279 3.41 16.36 4.33
CA GLN A 279 2.52 15.95 5.42
C GLN A 279 1.85 14.60 5.10
N ILE A 280 1.83 13.69 6.07
CA ILE A 280 1.19 12.38 5.98
C ILE A 280 -0.30 12.58 6.30
N GLU A 281 -1.14 12.70 5.27
CA GLU A 281 -2.59 12.89 5.40
C GLU A 281 -3.31 11.84 4.54
N PHE A 282 -4.26 11.12 5.14
CA PHE A 282 -5.03 10.07 4.48
C PHE A 282 -6.26 10.61 3.76
#